data_AF-A0A7C6H4U6-F1
#
_entry.id   AF-A0A7C6H4U6-F1
#
_cell.length_a   1.000
_cell.length_b   1.000
_cell.length_c   1.000
_cell.angle_alpha   90.00
_cell.angle_beta   90.00
_cell.angle_gamma   90.00
#
_symmetry.space_group_name_H-M   'P 1'
#
loop_
_entity.id
_entity.type
_entity.pdbx_description
1 polymer ?
#
loop_
_entity_poly.entity_id
_entity_poly.type
_entity_poly.pdbx_seq_one_letter_code
_entity_poly.pdbx_strand_id
1 'polypeptide(L)'
;MTSVHDVLKGRLMLLQSENPDLTFEDDQMDTELGTRALIRVLDGDEVMALEFIEPEELWLEPDAADEYVETVEEGIQVTVIVPTEEKEEAMDILGSEGKVKVLGYDEIDASLRYAR
;
A
#
# COMPACT_ATOMS: atom_id res chain seq x y z
N MET A 1 4.24 -15.97 10.73
CA MET A 1 4.68 -14.61 10.39
C MET A 1 4.42 -14.45 8.91
N THR A 2 3.55 -13.53 8.55
CA THR A 2 3.20 -13.26 7.15
C THR A 2 4.28 -12.36 6.56
N SER A 3 4.81 -12.70 5.40
CA SER A 3 5.82 -11.87 4.73
C SER A 3 5.19 -10.85 3.78
N VAL A 4 5.92 -9.79 3.41
CA VAL A 4 5.51 -8.82 2.37
C VAL A 4 5.15 -9.52 1.06
N HIS A 5 5.90 -10.56 0.67
CA HIS A 5 5.60 -11.34 -0.52
C HIS A 5 4.25 -12.08 -0.41
N ASP A 6 3.91 -12.64 0.76
CA ASP A 6 2.63 -13.30 0.97
C ASP A 6 1.47 -12.29 0.92
N VAL A 7 1.67 -11.11 1.53
CA VAL A 7 0.73 -9.99 1.49
C VAL A 7 0.49 -9.53 0.06
N LEU A 8 1.55 -9.24 -0.69
CA LEU A 8 1.50 -8.80 -2.08
C LEU A 8 0.67 -9.75 -2.93
N LYS A 9 0.98 -11.05 -2.85
CA LYS A 9 0.28 -12.06 -3.64
C LYS A 9 -1.20 -12.14 -3.27
N GLY A 10 -1.53 -12.16 -1.98
CA GLY A 10 -2.91 -12.19 -1.52
C GLY A 10 -3.69 -10.94 -1.96
N ARG A 11 -3.03 -9.78 -1.88
CA ARG A 11 -3.61 -8.48 -2.20
C ARG A 11 -3.90 -8.34 -3.69
N LEU A 12 -2.95 -8.68 -4.57
CA LEU A 12 -3.15 -8.66 -6.02
C LEU A 12 -4.32 -9.56 -6.44
N MET A 13 -4.46 -10.75 -5.86
CA MET A 13 -5.57 -11.66 -6.17
C MET A 13 -6.93 -11.03 -5.82
N LEU A 14 -7.03 -10.35 -4.67
CA LEU A 14 -8.25 -9.66 -4.28
C LEU A 14 -8.53 -8.47 -5.22
N LEU A 15 -7.53 -7.62 -5.45
CA LEU A 15 -7.68 -6.41 -6.24
C LEU A 15 -8.16 -6.71 -7.67
N GLN A 16 -7.56 -7.72 -8.30
CA GLN A 16 -7.95 -8.20 -9.63
C GLN A 16 -9.38 -8.75 -9.65
N SER A 17 -9.83 -9.40 -8.57
CA SER A 17 -11.19 -9.93 -8.45
C SER A 17 -12.24 -8.82 -8.25
N GLU A 18 -11.91 -7.80 -7.46
CA GLU A 18 -12.86 -6.72 -7.11
C GLU A 18 -12.92 -5.60 -8.16
N ASN A 19 -11.86 -5.45 -8.97
CA ASN A 19 -11.72 -4.38 -9.96
C ASN A 19 -11.30 -4.94 -11.33
N PRO A 20 -12.16 -5.74 -11.99
CA PRO A 20 -11.81 -6.46 -13.22
C PRO A 20 -11.52 -5.56 -14.43
N ASP A 21 -11.86 -4.27 -14.35
CA ASP A 21 -11.65 -3.29 -15.41
C ASP A 21 -10.32 -2.51 -15.26
N LEU A 22 -9.55 -2.76 -14.20
CA LEU A 22 -8.28 -2.08 -13.91
C LEU A 22 -7.08 -2.99 -14.19
N THR A 23 -5.94 -2.36 -14.41
CA THR A 23 -4.65 -3.05 -14.50
C THR A 23 -3.87 -2.88 -13.21
N PHE A 24 -3.11 -3.90 -12.84
CA PHE A 24 -2.28 -3.92 -11.65
C PHE A 24 -0.86 -4.31 -12.04
N GLU A 25 0.10 -3.49 -11.64
CA GLU A 25 1.53 -3.77 -11.77
C GLU A 25 2.15 -3.79 -10.39
N ASP A 26 3.06 -4.72 -10.14
CA ASP A 26 3.78 -4.80 -8.88
C ASP A 26 5.30 -4.68 -9.06
N ASP A 27 5.95 -4.19 -8.00
CA ASP A 27 7.40 -4.13 -7.87
C ASP A 27 7.80 -4.50 -6.44
N GLN A 28 9.03 -4.99 -6.27
CA GLN A 28 9.59 -5.42 -4.99
C GLN A 28 11.04 -4.95 -4.88
N MET A 29 11.41 -4.46 -3.70
CA MET A 29 12.76 -4.00 -3.40
C MET A 29 13.23 -4.56 -2.05
N ASP A 30 14.36 -5.23 -2.06
CA ASP A 30 15.04 -5.68 -0.85
C ASP A 30 15.80 -4.51 -0.20
N THR A 31 15.58 -4.29 1.09
CA THR A 31 16.29 -3.32 1.93
C THR A 31 17.02 -4.01 3.06
N GLU A 32 17.75 -3.24 3.89
CA GLU A 32 18.39 -3.77 5.10
C GLU A 32 17.38 -4.20 6.17
N LEU A 33 16.18 -3.62 6.17
CA LEU A 33 15.10 -3.90 7.14
C LEU A 33 14.12 -4.96 6.63
N GLY A 34 14.08 -5.22 5.32
CA GLY A 34 13.26 -6.27 4.74
C GLY A 34 12.92 -6.01 3.28
N THR A 35 12.08 -6.85 2.68
CA THR A 35 11.54 -6.58 1.35
C THR A 35 10.33 -5.67 1.48
N ARG A 36 10.31 -4.54 0.76
CA ARG A 36 9.09 -3.75 0.53
C ARG A 36 8.51 -4.05 -0.85
N ALA A 37 7.20 -3.86 -1.02
CA ALA A 37 6.54 -4.01 -2.30
C ALA A 37 5.63 -2.82 -2.62
N LEU A 38 5.40 -2.60 -3.90
CA LEU A 38 4.51 -1.56 -4.41
C LEU A 38 3.54 -2.18 -5.41
N ILE A 39 2.25 -1.87 -5.27
CA ILE A 39 1.23 -2.15 -6.28
C ILE A 39 0.81 -0.82 -6.89
N ARG A 40 0.89 -0.72 -8.22
CA ARG A 40 0.33 0.38 -9.02
C ARG A 40 -1.03 -0.04 -9.54
N VAL A 41 -2.03 0.81 -9.32
CA VAL A 41 -3.40 0.62 -9.82
C VAL A 41 -3.64 1.57 -10.98
N LEU A 42 -3.91 1.01 -12.17
CA LEU A 42 -4.02 1.77 -13.40
C LEU A 42 -5.43 1.66 -14.02
N ASP A 43 -5.96 2.80 -14.52
CA ASP A 43 -7.08 2.83 -15.46
C ASP A 43 -6.55 3.23 -16.84
N GLY A 44 -6.34 2.24 -17.71
CA GLY A 44 -5.55 2.43 -18.93
C GLY A 44 -4.08 2.69 -18.60
N ASP A 45 -3.55 3.83 -19.04
CA ASP A 45 -2.15 4.24 -18.84
C ASP A 45 -1.98 5.21 -17.64
N GLU A 46 -3.07 5.56 -16.93
CA GLU A 46 -3.06 6.52 -15.82
C GLU A 46 -2.98 5.79 -14.47
N VAL A 47 -2.02 6.19 -13.63
CA VAL A 47 -1.90 5.69 -12.25
C VAL A 47 -2.89 6.43 -11.36
N MET A 48 -3.87 5.71 -10.82
CA MET A 48 -4.89 6.29 -9.94
C MET A 48 -4.60 6.06 -8.46
N ALA A 49 -3.90 4.97 -8.14
CA ALA A 49 -3.55 4.64 -6.77
C ALA A 49 -2.23 3.87 -6.67
N LEU A 50 -1.58 4.02 -5.52
CA LEU A 50 -0.44 3.22 -5.08
C LEU A 50 -0.79 2.50 -3.77
N GLU A 51 -0.50 1.20 -3.69
CA GLU A 51 -0.46 0.48 -2.42
C GLU A 51 0.98 0.10 -2.08
N PHE A 52 1.52 0.67 -1.01
CA PHE A 52 2.81 0.32 -0.45
C PHE A 52 2.64 -0.79 0.58
N ILE A 53 3.44 -1.84 0.48
CA ILE A 53 3.48 -2.94 1.44
C ILE A 53 4.84 -2.91 2.09
N GLU A 54 4.87 -2.47 3.35
CA GLU A 54 6.09 -2.19 4.09
C GLU A 54 6.40 -3.33 5.06
N PRO A 55 7.68 -3.73 5.21
CA PRO A 55 8.11 -4.55 6.33
C PRO A 55 8.09 -3.74 7.65
N GLU A 56 8.38 -4.42 8.76
CA GLU A 56 8.50 -3.81 10.09
C GLU A 56 9.46 -2.60 10.05
N GLU A 57 9.07 -1.53 10.75
CA GLU A 57 9.81 -0.28 10.96
C GLU A 57 10.17 0.56 9.72
N LEU A 58 10.14 0.02 8.48
CA LEU A 58 10.59 0.75 7.29
C LEU A 58 9.67 1.94 6.94
N TRP A 59 8.38 1.83 7.22
CA TRP A 59 7.40 2.90 6.99
C TRP A 59 7.61 4.13 7.89
N LEU A 60 8.39 4.00 8.97
CA LEU A 60 8.77 5.10 9.86
C LEU A 60 9.96 5.90 9.33
N GLU A 61 10.66 5.41 8.30
CA GLU A 61 11.76 6.16 7.71
C GLU A 61 11.23 7.48 7.13
N PRO A 62 11.89 8.63 7.42
CA PRO A 62 11.44 9.93 6.92
C PRO A 62 11.23 9.95 5.41
N ASP A 63 12.14 9.33 4.67
CA ASP A 63 12.09 9.26 3.21
C ASP A 63 10.84 8.51 2.72
N ALA A 64 10.39 7.47 3.44
CA ALA A 64 9.19 6.71 3.10
C ALA A 64 7.92 7.51 3.40
N ALA A 65 7.85 8.17 4.56
CA ALA A 65 6.71 9.00 4.92
C ALA A 65 6.53 10.19 3.96
N ASP A 66 7.63 10.83 3.56
CA ASP A 66 7.61 11.93 2.58
C ASP A 66 7.11 11.43 1.21
N GLU A 67 7.55 10.25 0.75
CA GLU A 67 7.08 9.62 -0.50
C GLU A 67 5.54 9.45 -0.53
N TYR A 68 4.95 8.97 0.57
CA TYR A 68 3.50 8.77 0.66
C TYR A 68 2.75 10.11 0.58
N VAL A 69 3.25 11.14 1.27
CA VAL A 69 2.63 12.46 1.31
C VAL A 69 2.71 13.12 -0.06
N GLU A 70 3.90 13.15 -0.68
CA GLU A 70 4.10 13.72 -2.02
C GLU A 70 3.18 13.05 -3.04
N THR A 71 3.04 11.73 -3.00
CA THR A 71 2.13 10.98 -3.89
C THR A 71 0.67 11.43 -3.72
N VAL A 72 0.21 11.64 -2.48
CA VAL A 72 -1.16 12.16 -2.26
C VAL A 72 -1.30 13.59 -2.74
N GLU A 73 -0.27 14.42 -2.59
CA GLU A 73 -0.28 15.81 -3.10
C GLU A 73 -0.36 15.88 -4.63
N GLU A 74 0.12 14.86 -5.34
CA GLU A 74 -0.06 14.68 -6.79
C GLU A 74 -1.48 14.23 -7.17
N GLY A 75 -2.35 13.97 -6.19
CA GLY A 75 -3.73 13.54 -6.40
C GLY A 75 -3.90 12.03 -6.58
N ILE A 76 -2.84 11.24 -6.34
CA ILE A 76 -2.87 9.78 -6.40
C ILE A 76 -3.32 9.23 -5.05
N GLN A 77 -4.23 8.25 -5.04
CA GLN A 77 -4.67 7.63 -3.81
C GLN A 77 -3.58 6.73 -3.23
N VAL A 78 -3.28 6.86 -1.93
CA VAL A 78 -2.25 6.04 -1.27
C VAL A 78 -2.85 5.13 -0.22
N THR A 79 -2.48 3.85 -0.28
CA THR A 79 -2.67 2.89 0.81
C THR A 79 -1.31 2.38 1.29
N VAL A 80 -1.05 2.43 2.59
CA VAL A 80 0.14 1.83 3.22
C VAL A 80 -0.30 0.61 4.02
N ILE A 81 0.28 -0.54 3.71
CA ILE A 81 -0.02 -1.83 4.30
C ILE A 81 1.17 -2.23 5.15
N VAL A 82 0.99 -2.26 6.46
CA VAL A 82 2.05 -2.49 7.47
C VAL A 82 1.79 -3.79 8.24
N PRO A 83 2.80 -4.35 8.94
CA PRO A 83 2.58 -5.41 9.91
C PRO A 83 1.42 -5.08 10.86
N THR A 84 0.58 -6.08 11.14
CA THR A 84 -0.66 -5.89 11.94
C THR A 84 -0.41 -5.19 13.28
N GLU A 85 0.72 -5.47 13.92
CA GLU A 85 1.08 -4.87 15.21
C GLU A 85 1.45 -3.38 15.14
N GLU A 86 1.87 -2.90 13.96
CA GLU A 86 2.28 -1.51 13.73
C GLU A 86 1.14 -0.64 13.19
N LYS A 87 0.01 -1.25 12.81
CA LYS A 87 -1.12 -0.55 12.18
C LYS A 87 -1.64 0.62 13.01
N GLU A 88 -1.80 0.45 14.33
CA GLU A 88 -2.33 1.51 15.20
C GLU A 88 -1.42 2.74 15.19
N GLU A 89 -0.11 2.51 15.31
CA GLU A 89 0.89 3.57 15.26
C GLU A 89 0.97 4.22 13.87
N ALA A 90 0.96 3.42 12.81
CA ALA A 90 0.95 3.91 11.44
C ALA A 90 -0.30 4.75 11.12
N MET A 91 -1.47 4.39 11.65
CA MET A 91 -2.68 5.21 11.53
C MET A 91 -2.55 6.56 12.23
N ASP A 92 -1.96 6.59 13.42
CA ASP A 92 -1.78 7.84 14.18
C ASP A 92 -0.79 8.79 13.50
N ILE A 93 0.27 8.24 12.89
CA ILE A 93 1.32 9.02 12.22
C ILE A 93 0.91 9.41 10.80
N LEU A 94 0.56 8.44 9.96
CA LEU A 94 0.29 8.63 8.53
C LEU A 94 -1.15 9.02 8.22
N GLY A 95 -2.10 8.59 9.05
CA GLY A 95 -3.54 8.78 8.81
C GLY A 95 -4.07 10.18 9.11
N SER A 96 -3.23 11.10 9.60
CA SER A 96 -3.65 12.35 10.27
C SER A 96 -4.41 13.38 9.41
N GLU A 97 -4.54 13.17 8.10
CA GLU A 97 -5.40 14.00 7.22
C GLU A 97 -6.36 13.19 6.32
N GLY A 98 -6.53 11.88 6.57
CA GLY A 98 -7.37 11.00 5.74
C GLY A 98 -6.89 10.85 4.28
N LYS A 99 -5.68 11.33 4.01
CA LYS A 99 -4.99 11.36 2.72
C LYS A 99 -4.34 10.02 2.39
N VAL A 100 -3.75 9.38 3.40
CA VAL A 100 -3.17 8.04 3.33
C VAL A 100 -4.10 7.07 4.05
N LYS A 101 -4.49 6.01 3.37
CA LYS A 101 -5.18 4.87 3.99
C LYS A 101 -4.15 3.93 4.59
N VAL A 102 -4.39 3.42 5.79
CA VAL A 102 -3.51 2.44 6.44
C VAL A 102 -4.26 1.12 6.65
N LEU A 103 -3.62 -0.01 6.34
CA LEU A 103 -4.12 -1.37 6.56
C LEU A 103 -3.07 -2.21 7.28
N GLY A 104 -3.53 -3.17 8.08
CA GLY A 104 -2.67 -4.25 8.59
C GLY A 104 -2.55 -5.41 7.59
N TYR A 105 -1.53 -6.26 7.76
CA TYR A 105 -1.38 -7.50 6.98
C TYR A 105 -2.57 -8.46 7.11
N ASP A 106 -3.31 -8.39 8.21
CA ASP A 106 -4.52 -9.16 8.47
C ASP A 106 -5.78 -8.57 7.82
N GLU A 107 -5.66 -7.40 7.18
CA GLU A 107 -6.74 -6.70 6.47
C GLU A 107 -6.50 -6.64 4.96
N ILE A 108 -5.60 -7.47 4.44
CA ILE A 108 -5.28 -7.51 3.00
C ILE A 108 -6.49 -7.97 2.17
N ASP A 109 -7.47 -8.61 2.80
CA ASP A 109 -8.76 -9.00 2.25
C ASP A 109 -9.81 -7.88 2.25
N ALA A 110 -9.50 -6.72 2.86
CA ALA A 110 -10.38 -5.57 2.88
C ALA A 110 -10.63 -5.09 1.45
N SER A 111 -11.87 -5.22 0.98
CA SER A 111 -12.26 -4.82 -0.37
C SER A 111 -11.95 -3.33 -0.59
N LEU A 112 -11.04 -3.06 -1.52
CA LEU A 112 -10.86 -1.73 -2.09
C LEU A 112 -11.41 -1.73 -3.50
N ARG A 113 -12.39 -0.86 -3.72
CA ARG A 113 -12.91 -0.55 -5.05
C ARG A 113 -12.45 0.85 -5.41
N TYR A 114 -11.66 0.94 -6.46
CA TYR A 114 -11.21 2.22 -6.97
C TYR A 114 -12.29 2.77 -7.88
N ALA A 115 -12.92 3.87 -7.44
CA ALA A 115 -13.91 4.56 -8.25
C ALA A 115 -13.23 5.39 -9.34
N ARG A 116 -13.83 5.40 -10.52
CA ARG A 116 -13.55 6.37 -11.58
C ARG A 116 -14.11 7.75 -11.26
#